data_AF-A0A964K953-F1
#
_entry.id   AF-A0A964K953-F1
#
_cell.length_a   1.000
_cell.length_b   1.000
_cell.length_c   1.000
_cell.angle_alpha   90.00
_cell.angle_beta   90.00
_cell.angle_gamma   90.00
#
_symmetry.space_group_name_H-M   'P 1'
#
loop_
_entity.id
_entity.type
_entity.pdbx_description
1 polymer ?
#
loop_
_entity_poly.entity_id
_entity_poly.type
_entity_poly.pdbx_seq_one_letter_code
_entity_poly.pdbx_strand_id
1 'polypeptide(L)'
;MTVGRQASLLASALALFVTGALAAGAAAAADQAPLMLARDSYFYVNAKTITVDGKTYVTDQMYVEERVPARRTHPLPIVMVHGGTMSGVNFTGTPDGREGWAQYFVRQGYAVYVVDQPGRGRSGYLPATYGPARNVQSTNSRARFVAQEKSKLWPQAVLHNQWPGTGEVNDPAAQQLAASQLPAIGSFEKQQFLNRDALIALFEKIGPGILLAHSQAGAFAWPLADSRPDLVKAILAIEPNGPPVHSVDFVGAPKWFEEGPVSLAYGITAVPLNYVPAVKSAAELAFVRDAKADAADKVVCWSQKAPARQLPNLQKMPVLVLTSEASYHAPYDHCTVRYLEQAGVKPSVIRLADMGVRGNSHVMMIEKNNAQIAGVIAQWLDKTLPAGK
;
A
#
# COMPACT_ATOMS: atom_id res chain seq x y z
N MET A 1 19.58 81.21 14.45
CA MET A 1 18.71 80.18 15.04
C MET A 1 18.27 79.24 13.93
N THR A 2 18.80 78.01 13.96
CA THR A 2 18.19 76.72 13.58
C THR A 2 16.75 76.80 13.06
N VAL A 3 16.34 76.25 11.91
CA VAL A 3 16.29 74.83 11.44
C VAL A 3 15.99 74.94 9.92
N GLY A 4 16.48 74.18 8.94
CA GLY A 4 17.01 72.82 8.85
C GLY A 4 16.20 72.02 7.82
N ARG A 5 16.65 71.95 6.55
CA ARG A 5 16.63 70.75 5.68
C ARG A 5 17.11 71.07 4.26
N GLN A 6 18.28 70.53 3.93
CA GLN A 6 18.80 70.37 2.57
C GLN A 6 18.21 69.11 1.91
N ALA A 7 18.04 69.19 0.57
CA ALA A 7 18.51 68.28 -0.51
C ALA A 7 18.40 66.75 -0.33
N SER A 8 18.20 65.87 -1.32
CA SER A 8 18.06 65.94 -2.78
C SER A 8 17.60 64.55 -3.26
N LEU A 9 17.18 64.49 -4.52
CA LEU A 9 16.84 63.33 -5.35
C LEU A 9 17.73 62.09 -5.19
N LEU A 10 17.11 60.90 -5.27
CA LEU A 10 17.70 59.69 -5.85
C LEU A 10 16.60 58.74 -6.35
N ALA A 11 16.67 58.42 -7.63
CA ALA A 11 15.89 57.41 -8.32
C ALA A 11 16.24 56.00 -7.83
N SER A 12 15.29 55.06 -7.91
CA SER A 12 15.52 53.66 -8.35
C SER A 12 14.21 52.89 -8.44
N ALA A 13 14.05 52.21 -9.57
CA ALA A 13 12.95 51.31 -9.89
C ALA A 13 12.86 50.13 -8.91
N LEU A 14 11.66 49.85 -8.39
CA LEU A 14 11.39 48.61 -7.67
C LEU A 14 10.89 47.58 -8.71
N ALA A 15 11.82 46.77 -9.19
CA ALA A 15 11.55 45.63 -10.06
C ALA A 15 10.91 44.47 -9.28
N LEU A 16 10.00 43.78 -9.95
CA LEU A 16 9.36 42.52 -9.55
C LEU A 16 10.37 41.50 -9.02
N PHE A 17 10.19 41.02 -7.79
CA PHE A 17 10.73 39.72 -7.35
C PHE A 17 9.79 39.07 -6.33
N VAL A 18 8.63 38.60 -6.79
CA VAL A 18 7.82 37.60 -6.05
C VAL A 18 7.23 36.60 -7.06
N THR A 19 8.09 35.84 -7.74
CA THR A 19 7.65 34.68 -8.57
C THR A 19 8.62 33.49 -8.53
N GLY A 20 9.58 33.46 -7.60
CA GLY A 20 10.64 32.43 -7.58
C GLY A 20 10.26 31.07 -7.00
N ALA A 21 9.20 30.96 -6.19
CA ALA A 21 8.91 29.72 -5.45
C ALA A 21 7.93 28.77 -6.17
N LEU A 22 7.12 29.26 -7.12
CA LEU A 22 6.15 28.44 -7.86
C LEU A 22 6.75 27.79 -9.12
N ALA A 23 7.86 28.32 -9.64
CA ALA A 23 8.50 27.80 -10.86
C ALA A 23 9.42 26.60 -10.63
N ALA A 24 9.94 26.41 -9.41
CA ALA A 24 10.89 25.34 -9.10
C ALA A 24 10.26 23.93 -9.15
N GLY A 25 8.95 23.81 -8.87
CA GLY A 25 8.23 22.53 -8.96
C GLY A 25 7.87 22.11 -10.39
N ALA A 26 7.60 23.08 -11.28
CA ALA A 26 7.27 22.80 -12.68
C ALA A 26 8.52 22.40 -13.51
N ALA A 27 9.70 22.92 -13.15
CA ALA A 27 10.95 22.64 -13.86
C ALA A 27 11.47 21.21 -13.67
N ALA A 28 11.15 20.54 -12.56
CA ALA A 28 11.61 19.17 -12.31
C ALA A 28 10.86 18.09 -13.12
N ALA A 29 9.68 18.41 -13.67
CA ALA A 29 8.94 17.53 -14.57
C ALA A 29 9.45 17.59 -16.02
N ALA A 30 10.28 18.59 -16.36
CA ALA A 30 10.66 18.90 -17.74
C ALA A 30 11.72 17.97 -18.36
N ASP A 31 12.42 17.16 -17.55
CA ASP A 31 13.55 16.33 -18.03
C ASP A 31 13.19 14.87 -18.35
N GLN A 32 11.95 14.43 -18.13
CA GLN A 32 11.55 13.06 -18.49
C GLN A 32 10.91 13.00 -19.88
N ALA A 33 11.38 12.04 -20.69
CA ALA A 33 10.77 11.75 -21.98
C ALA A 33 9.25 11.46 -21.84
N PRO A 34 8.44 11.79 -22.86
CA PRO A 34 7.02 11.50 -22.84
C PRO A 34 6.72 10.03 -22.53
N LEU A 35 5.67 9.78 -21.75
CA LEU A 35 5.21 8.41 -21.48
C LEU A 35 4.46 7.87 -22.71
N MET A 36 5.09 6.96 -23.44
CA MET A 36 4.51 6.39 -24.67
C MET A 36 3.62 5.18 -24.33
N LEU A 37 2.31 5.30 -24.62
CA LEU A 37 1.32 4.27 -24.32
C LEU A 37 0.73 3.68 -25.61
N ALA A 38 0.63 2.35 -25.66
CA ALA A 38 -0.21 1.67 -26.65
C ALA A 38 -1.69 1.75 -26.28
N ARG A 39 -1.99 1.85 -24.99
CA ARG A 39 -3.34 1.97 -24.46
C ARG A 39 -3.34 2.64 -23.09
N ASP A 40 -4.31 3.51 -22.89
CA ASP A 40 -4.67 4.12 -21.61
C ASP A 40 -6.19 4.08 -21.52
N SER A 41 -6.74 3.30 -20.60
CA SER A 41 -8.18 3.06 -20.54
C SER A 41 -8.63 2.61 -19.15
N TYR A 42 -9.92 2.31 -19.01
CA TYR A 42 -10.45 1.69 -17.81
C TYR A 42 -11.55 0.70 -18.14
N PHE A 43 -11.83 -0.21 -17.20
CA PHE A 43 -12.98 -1.09 -17.24
C PHE A 43 -13.40 -1.49 -15.81
N TYR A 44 -14.53 -2.20 -15.70
CA TYR A 44 -15.01 -2.79 -14.46
C TYR A 44 -15.02 -4.32 -14.56
N VAL A 45 -14.76 -5.00 -13.44
CA VAL A 45 -14.90 -6.46 -13.29
C VAL A 45 -15.79 -6.79 -12.11
N ASN A 46 -16.32 -8.03 -12.06
CA ASN A 46 -17.10 -8.56 -10.93
C ASN A 46 -18.37 -7.77 -10.56
N ALA A 47 -18.96 -7.06 -11.51
CA ALA A 47 -20.26 -6.43 -11.31
C ALA A 47 -21.35 -7.50 -11.09
N LYS A 48 -22.08 -7.38 -9.97
CA LYS A 48 -23.23 -8.21 -9.62
C LYS A 48 -24.48 -7.34 -9.50
N THR A 49 -25.63 -7.96 -9.72
CA THR A 49 -26.93 -7.30 -9.60
C THR A 49 -27.59 -7.69 -8.28
N ILE A 50 -28.13 -6.72 -7.56
CA ILE A 50 -28.96 -6.96 -6.37
C ILE A 50 -30.26 -6.17 -6.42
N THR A 51 -31.28 -6.65 -5.72
CA THR A 51 -32.57 -5.97 -5.57
C THR A 51 -32.78 -5.56 -4.11
N VAL A 52 -33.02 -4.27 -3.89
CA VAL A 52 -33.32 -3.69 -2.57
C VAL A 52 -34.58 -2.84 -2.73
N ASP A 53 -35.62 -3.13 -1.94
CA ASP A 53 -36.91 -2.43 -1.97
C ASP A 53 -37.51 -2.33 -3.39
N GLY A 54 -37.43 -3.44 -4.15
CA GLY A 54 -37.93 -3.52 -5.53
C GLY A 54 -37.09 -2.78 -6.58
N LYS A 55 -35.99 -2.12 -6.18
CA LYS A 55 -35.06 -1.43 -7.08
C LYS A 55 -33.80 -2.25 -7.30
N THR A 56 -33.33 -2.28 -8.55
CA THR A 56 -32.16 -3.06 -8.96
C THR A 56 -30.91 -2.17 -8.98
N TYR A 57 -29.82 -2.64 -8.38
CA TYR A 57 -28.53 -1.94 -8.31
C TYR A 57 -27.38 -2.86 -8.73
N VAL A 58 -26.29 -2.25 -9.21
CA VAL A 58 -25.02 -2.94 -9.46
C VAL A 58 -24.11 -2.77 -8.24
N THR A 59 -23.49 -3.86 -7.82
CA THR A 59 -22.60 -3.94 -6.66
C THR A 59 -21.43 -4.90 -6.93
N ASP A 60 -20.48 -4.92 -6.01
CA ASP A 60 -19.27 -5.78 -5.97
C ASP A 60 -18.26 -5.55 -7.10
N GLN A 61 -18.51 -4.58 -7.97
CA GLN A 61 -17.62 -4.22 -9.07
C GLN A 61 -16.30 -3.64 -8.57
N MET A 62 -15.23 -3.96 -9.29
CA MET A 62 -13.91 -3.34 -9.14
C MET A 62 -13.60 -2.54 -10.39
N TYR A 63 -13.39 -1.24 -10.22
CA TYR A 63 -12.81 -0.36 -11.20
C TYR A 63 -11.34 -0.71 -11.41
N VAL A 64 -10.92 -0.71 -12.67
CA VAL A 64 -9.57 -1.03 -13.09
C VAL A 64 -9.13 0.01 -14.11
N GLU A 65 -8.08 0.76 -13.79
CA GLU A 65 -7.38 1.65 -14.71
C GLU A 65 -6.22 0.88 -15.36
N GLU A 66 -6.17 0.85 -16.69
CA GLU A 66 -5.20 0.10 -17.49
C GLU A 66 -4.24 1.06 -18.20
N ARG A 67 -2.94 0.82 -18.03
CA ARG A 67 -1.88 1.48 -18.81
C ARG A 67 -0.98 0.43 -19.45
N VAL A 68 -0.92 0.42 -20.78
CA VAL A 68 -0.07 -0.48 -21.55
C VAL A 68 1.01 0.33 -22.28
N PRO A 69 2.30 0.06 -22.06
CA PRO A 69 3.37 0.79 -22.71
C PRO A 69 3.39 0.52 -24.21
N ALA A 70 3.80 1.52 -25.00
CA ALA A 70 3.96 1.39 -26.45
C ALA A 70 4.94 0.26 -26.82
N ARG A 71 5.98 0.08 -26.00
CA ARG A 71 6.92 -1.04 -26.07
C ARG A 71 6.80 -1.88 -24.81
N ARG A 72 6.15 -3.04 -24.92
CA ARG A 72 6.06 -4.01 -23.85
C ARG A 72 7.30 -4.91 -23.86
N THR A 73 8.04 -4.91 -22.76
CA THR A 73 9.23 -5.77 -22.54
C THR A 73 8.98 -6.85 -21.51
N HIS A 74 7.91 -6.74 -20.71
CA HIS A 74 7.55 -7.74 -19.72
C HIS A 74 6.22 -8.43 -20.06
N PRO A 75 6.18 -9.78 -20.10
CA PRO A 75 4.98 -10.54 -20.47
C PRO A 75 3.95 -10.62 -19.35
N LEU A 76 4.35 -10.41 -18.09
CA LEU A 76 3.44 -10.42 -16.95
C LEU A 76 3.05 -8.98 -16.58
N PRO A 77 1.75 -8.63 -16.54
CA PRO A 77 1.33 -7.33 -16.06
C PRO A 77 1.46 -7.22 -14.54
N ILE A 78 1.46 -5.99 -14.01
CA ILE A 78 1.40 -5.71 -12.58
C ILE A 78 0.01 -5.19 -12.22
N VAL A 79 -0.68 -5.86 -11.31
CA VAL A 79 -1.93 -5.40 -10.69
C VAL A 79 -1.60 -4.75 -9.35
N MET A 80 -1.92 -3.47 -9.18
CA MET A 80 -1.64 -2.70 -7.96
C MET A 80 -2.92 -2.47 -7.14
N VAL A 81 -2.90 -2.95 -5.89
CA VAL A 81 -4.04 -2.91 -4.97
C VAL A 81 -3.69 -2.06 -3.76
N HIS A 82 -4.44 -0.96 -3.59
CA HIS A 82 -4.20 0.01 -2.53
C HIS A 82 -4.64 -0.49 -1.15
N GLY A 83 -4.12 0.13 -0.09
CA GLY A 83 -4.47 -0.17 1.30
C GLY A 83 -5.78 0.44 1.80
N GLY A 84 -5.93 0.40 3.13
CA GLY A 84 -7.05 1.03 3.83
C GLY A 84 -7.02 2.55 3.65
N THR A 85 -8.19 3.19 3.77
CA THR A 85 -8.41 4.65 3.66
C THR A 85 -7.98 5.31 2.35
N MET A 86 -7.50 4.55 1.38
CA MET A 86 -6.93 5.03 0.13
C MET A 86 -7.73 4.51 -1.08
N SER A 87 -7.33 4.94 -2.28
CA SER A 87 -7.72 4.41 -3.59
C SER A 87 -6.47 4.16 -4.45
N GLY A 88 -6.66 3.68 -5.68
CA GLY A 88 -5.59 3.44 -6.64
C GLY A 88 -4.76 4.69 -6.98
N VAL A 89 -5.28 5.89 -6.68
CA VAL A 89 -4.61 7.18 -6.98
C VAL A 89 -3.20 7.26 -6.40
N ASN A 90 -2.95 6.59 -5.27
CA ASN A 90 -1.64 6.57 -4.60
C ASN A 90 -0.53 5.90 -5.43
N PHE A 91 -0.88 5.13 -6.46
CA PHE A 91 0.09 4.57 -7.39
C PHE A 91 0.25 5.44 -8.65
N THR A 92 -0.66 6.37 -8.91
CA THR A 92 -0.72 7.15 -10.16
C THR A 92 -0.08 8.53 -10.06
N GLY A 93 0.28 8.97 -8.86
CA GLY A 93 0.94 10.25 -8.64
C GLY A 93 1.25 10.46 -7.16
N THR A 94 2.01 11.49 -6.86
CA THR A 94 2.35 11.88 -5.49
C THR A 94 1.62 13.17 -5.08
N PRO A 95 1.44 13.43 -3.77
CA PRO A 95 0.86 14.66 -3.24
C PRO A 95 1.50 15.96 -3.74
N ASP A 96 2.79 15.90 -4.12
CA ASP A 96 3.55 17.03 -4.66
C ASP A 96 3.67 17.01 -6.21
N GLY A 97 2.90 16.16 -6.89
CA GLY A 97 2.74 16.17 -8.34
C GLY A 97 3.80 15.39 -9.15
N ARG A 98 4.64 14.58 -8.49
CA ARG A 98 5.58 13.68 -9.18
C ARG A 98 4.86 12.43 -9.69
N GLU A 99 5.54 11.70 -10.58
CA GLU A 99 5.06 10.40 -11.05
C GLU A 99 4.96 9.37 -9.91
N GLY A 100 3.92 8.53 -10.00
CA GLY A 100 3.73 7.38 -9.12
C GLY A 100 4.37 6.11 -9.67
N TRP A 101 4.22 5.01 -8.91
CA TRP A 101 4.73 3.70 -9.31
C TRP A 101 4.09 3.16 -10.58
N ALA A 102 2.84 3.50 -10.89
CA ALA A 102 2.18 3.06 -12.11
C ALA A 102 2.95 3.56 -13.35
N GLN A 103 3.29 4.85 -13.40
CA GLN A 103 4.09 5.42 -14.47
C GLN A 103 5.50 4.82 -14.48
N TYR A 104 6.13 4.67 -13.31
CA TYR A 104 7.46 4.04 -13.21
C TYR A 104 7.50 2.67 -13.89
N PHE A 105 6.56 1.77 -13.55
CA PHE A 105 6.56 0.41 -14.12
C PHE A 105 6.12 0.37 -15.57
N VAL A 106 5.25 1.28 -16.02
CA VAL A 106 4.95 1.43 -17.46
C VAL A 106 6.21 1.86 -18.22
N ARG A 107 7.02 2.79 -17.69
CA ARG A 107 8.31 3.17 -18.29
C ARG A 107 9.29 1.99 -18.36
N GLN A 108 9.21 1.06 -17.42
CA GLN A 108 9.97 -0.20 -17.45
C GLN A 108 9.39 -1.25 -18.42
N GLY A 109 8.28 -0.97 -19.10
CA GLY A 109 7.70 -1.85 -20.12
C GLY A 109 6.75 -2.92 -19.58
N TYR A 110 6.24 -2.75 -18.36
CA TYR A 110 5.12 -3.53 -17.82
C TYR A 110 3.78 -2.94 -18.26
N ALA A 111 2.81 -3.80 -18.61
CA ALA A 111 1.42 -3.40 -18.52
C ALA A 111 1.01 -3.29 -17.05
N VAL A 112 0.32 -2.22 -16.67
CA VAL A 112 -0.04 -1.92 -15.29
C VAL A 112 -1.55 -1.74 -15.17
N TYR A 113 -2.14 -2.39 -14.17
CA TYR A 113 -3.53 -2.29 -13.79
C TYR A 113 -3.64 -1.75 -12.37
N VAL A 114 -4.22 -0.58 -12.20
CA VAL A 114 -4.43 0.04 -10.89
C VAL A 114 -5.91 -0.08 -10.55
N VAL A 115 -6.23 -0.68 -9.39
CA VAL A 115 -7.63 -0.95 -9.03
C VAL A 115 -8.12 -0.01 -7.94
N ASP A 116 -9.43 0.24 -7.93
CA ASP A 116 -10.14 0.67 -6.73
C ASP A 116 -10.94 -0.52 -6.18
N GLN A 117 -10.71 -0.88 -4.91
CA GLN A 117 -11.39 -2.01 -4.26
C GLN A 117 -12.93 -1.87 -4.30
N PRO A 118 -13.71 -2.97 -4.26
CA PRO A 118 -15.17 -2.88 -4.18
C PRO A 118 -15.62 -2.01 -2.98
N GLY A 119 -16.55 -1.08 -3.23
CA GLY A 119 -16.97 -0.11 -2.23
C GLY A 119 -15.88 0.92 -1.88
N ARG A 120 -15.07 1.34 -2.85
CA ARG A 120 -14.07 2.40 -2.69
C ARG A 120 -13.87 3.17 -3.99
N GLY A 121 -13.72 4.49 -3.90
CA GLY A 121 -13.32 5.32 -5.05
C GLY A 121 -14.31 5.19 -6.21
N ARG A 122 -13.80 4.83 -7.39
CA ARG A 122 -14.58 4.64 -8.62
C ARG A 122 -15.38 3.33 -8.62
N SER A 123 -15.15 2.45 -7.64
CA SER A 123 -15.98 1.27 -7.34
C SER A 123 -17.06 1.66 -6.32
N GLY A 124 -18.22 2.07 -6.83
CA GLY A 124 -19.27 2.73 -6.05
C GLY A 124 -19.64 2.05 -4.71
N TYR A 125 -20.04 2.87 -3.73
CA TYR A 125 -20.43 2.41 -2.39
C TYR A 125 -21.95 2.30 -2.28
N LEU A 126 -22.47 1.12 -1.94
CA LEU A 126 -23.89 0.90 -1.71
C LEU A 126 -24.14 0.46 -0.25
N PRO A 127 -24.64 1.35 0.63
CA PRO A 127 -24.85 1.01 2.04
C PRO A 127 -25.80 -0.18 2.26
N ALA A 128 -26.79 -0.35 1.39
CA ALA A 128 -27.71 -1.49 1.45
C ALA A 128 -27.00 -2.85 1.27
N THR A 129 -25.86 -2.89 0.57
CA THR A 129 -25.02 -4.09 0.45
C THR A 129 -23.93 -4.13 1.50
N TYR A 130 -23.27 -3.00 1.73
CA TYR A 130 -21.99 -2.97 2.46
C TYR A 130 -22.11 -2.60 3.94
N GLY A 131 -23.29 -2.14 4.36
CA GLY A 131 -23.49 -1.53 5.66
C GLY A 131 -22.98 -0.08 5.70
N PRO A 132 -23.10 0.58 6.87
CA PRO A 132 -22.68 1.97 7.03
C PRO A 132 -21.19 2.13 6.72
N ALA A 133 -20.86 3.20 6.00
CA ALA A 133 -19.48 3.52 5.69
C ALA A 133 -18.71 3.93 6.96
N ARG A 134 -17.51 3.38 7.12
CA ARG A 134 -16.58 3.75 8.19
C ARG A 134 -15.60 4.80 7.69
N ASN A 135 -15.57 5.94 8.35
CA ASN A 135 -14.57 6.98 8.12
C ASN A 135 -13.39 6.78 9.07
N VAL A 136 -12.18 7.09 8.61
CA VAL A 136 -10.99 7.17 9.46
C VAL A 136 -10.68 8.62 9.72
N GLN A 137 -10.33 8.94 10.97
CA GLN A 137 -9.94 10.29 11.35
C GLN A 137 -8.64 10.68 10.65
N SER A 138 -8.59 11.86 10.05
CA SER A 138 -7.43 12.38 9.32
C SER A 138 -6.17 12.47 10.19
N THR A 139 -6.33 12.65 11.50
CA THR A 139 -5.25 12.66 12.50
C THR A 139 -4.46 11.36 12.53
N ASN A 140 -5.10 10.21 12.27
CA ASN A 140 -4.43 8.91 12.22
C ASN A 140 -3.39 8.85 11.10
N SER A 141 -3.75 9.32 9.90
CA SER A 141 -2.81 9.35 8.76
C SER A 141 -1.64 10.29 9.02
N ARG A 142 -1.88 11.42 9.70
CA ARG A 142 -0.79 12.31 10.11
C ARG A 142 0.16 11.61 11.08
N ALA A 143 -0.37 10.97 12.11
CA ALA A 143 0.44 10.30 13.12
C ALA A 143 1.16 9.04 12.62
N ARG A 144 0.57 8.33 11.64
CA ARG A 144 1.10 7.05 11.16
C ARG A 144 1.92 7.12 9.87
N PHE A 145 1.71 8.12 9.03
CA PHE A 145 2.25 8.15 7.67
C PHE A 145 3.03 9.44 7.36
N VAL A 146 2.53 10.60 7.81
CA VAL A 146 3.01 11.91 7.32
C VAL A 146 3.98 12.60 8.28
N ALA A 147 3.70 12.56 9.58
CA ALA A 147 4.44 13.27 10.61
C ALA A 147 4.77 12.34 11.79
N GLN A 148 5.01 11.07 11.48
CA GLN A 148 5.26 10.02 12.46
C GLN A 148 6.48 10.32 13.35
N GLU A 149 7.49 11.03 12.84
CA GLU A 149 8.64 11.51 13.60
C GLU A 149 8.28 12.48 14.73
N LYS A 150 7.13 13.16 14.60
CA LYS A 150 6.58 14.05 15.63
C LYS A 150 5.67 13.29 16.59
N SER A 151 4.90 12.33 16.09
CA SER A 151 3.98 11.53 16.92
C SER A 151 4.69 10.48 17.78
N LYS A 152 5.80 9.91 17.31
CA LYS A 152 6.67 9.00 18.08
C LYS A 152 5.87 7.91 18.79
N LEU A 153 5.05 7.17 18.03
CA LEU A 153 4.22 6.10 18.57
C LEU A 153 4.90 4.71 18.53
N TRP A 154 6.01 4.58 17.80
CA TRP A 154 6.90 3.42 17.79
C TRP A 154 8.37 3.90 17.66
N PRO A 155 9.36 3.07 18.02
CA PRO A 155 10.76 3.50 18.10
C PRO A 155 11.32 4.07 16.79
N GLN A 156 11.01 3.46 15.65
CA GLN A 156 11.57 3.81 14.34
C GLN A 156 10.90 5.06 13.73
N ALA A 157 9.80 5.55 14.29
CA ALA A 157 9.05 6.68 13.75
C ALA A 157 9.94 7.94 13.59
N VAL A 158 10.91 8.13 14.49
CA VAL A 158 11.85 9.25 14.49
C VAL A 158 12.78 9.30 13.27
N LEU A 159 12.90 8.20 12.51
CA LEU A 159 13.77 8.10 11.35
C LEU A 159 13.14 8.70 10.08
N HIS A 160 11.86 9.05 10.13
CA HIS A 160 11.11 9.52 8.97
C HIS A 160 11.59 10.88 8.47
N ASN A 161 11.92 10.95 7.18
CA ASN A 161 12.34 12.20 6.54
C ASN A 161 11.98 12.29 5.05
N GLN A 162 11.21 11.34 4.51
CA GLN A 162 10.92 11.25 3.07
C GLN A 162 9.59 11.86 2.63
N TRP A 163 8.77 12.39 3.55
CA TRP A 163 7.58 13.15 3.18
C TRP A 163 7.92 14.38 2.31
N PRO A 164 7.17 14.63 1.21
CA PRO A 164 7.40 15.79 0.34
C PRO A 164 6.72 17.05 0.89
N GLY A 165 7.08 17.43 2.12
CA GLY A 165 6.52 18.60 2.80
C GLY A 165 6.89 18.65 4.28
N THR A 166 6.28 19.57 5.01
CA THR A 166 6.47 19.73 6.46
C THR A 166 5.69 18.70 7.28
N GLY A 167 4.67 18.08 6.68
CA GLY A 167 3.75 17.16 7.34
C GLY A 167 2.78 17.81 8.34
N GLU A 168 2.76 19.14 8.41
CA GLU A 168 1.76 19.88 9.18
C GLU A 168 0.38 19.83 8.54
N VAL A 169 -0.67 20.11 9.30
CA VAL A 169 -2.07 20.01 8.80
C VAL A 169 -2.33 20.94 7.62
N ASN A 170 -1.64 22.09 7.58
CA ASN A 170 -1.77 23.08 6.50
C ASN A 170 -0.71 22.93 5.41
N ASP A 171 0.12 21.88 5.49
CA ASP A 171 1.08 21.53 4.44
C ASP A 171 0.33 21.09 3.16
N PRO A 172 0.62 21.67 1.98
CA PRO A 172 -0.09 21.33 0.75
C PRO A 172 -0.08 19.83 0.42
N ALA A 173 1.07 19.16 0.62
CA ALA A 173 1.17 17.72 0.40
C ALA A 173 0.33 16.93 1.42
N ALA A 174 0.35 17.31 2.70
CA ALA A 174 -0.51 16.68 3.71
C ALA A 174 -2.00 16.86 3.40
N GLN A 175 -2.41 18.04 2.90
CA GLN A 175 -3.78 18.31 2.48
C GLN A 175 -4.19 17.46 1.28
N GLN A 176 -3.31 17.24 0.31
CA GLN A 176 -3.59 16.34 -0.82
C GLN A 176 -3.83 14.89 -0.36
N LEU A 177 -3.01 14.36 0.55
CA LEU A 177 -3.26 13.02 1.12
C LEU A 177 -4.55 12.98 1.96
N ALA A 178 -4.86 14.03 2.71
CA ALA A 178 -6.10 14.09 3.47
C ALA A 178 -7.33 14.12 2.54
N ALA A 179 -7.27 14.87 1.45
CA ALA A 179 -8.34 14.98 0.46
C ALA A 179 -8.56 13.69 -0.35
N SER A 180 -7.52 12.88 -0.52
CA SER A 180 -7.62 11.59 -1.22
C SER A 180 -8.14 10.44 -0.36
N GLN A 181 -8.39 10.66 0.94
CA GLN A 181 -8.88 9.62 1.84
C GLN A 181 -10.35 9.33 1.64
N LEU A 182 -10.69 8.04 1.71
CA LEU A 182 -12.02 7.55 1.37
C LEU A 182 -12.62 6.66 2.47
N PRO A 183 -13.96 6.67 2.64
CA PRO A 183 -14.65 5.76 3.54
C PRO A 183 -14.46 4.29 3.15
N ALA A 184 -14.62 3.38 4.10
CA ALA A 184 -14.46 1.95 3.90
C ALA A 184 -15.66 1.14 4.41
N ILE A 185 -15.80 -0.09 3.89
CA ILE A 185 -16.70 -1.11 4.45
C ILE A 185 -16.25 -1.42 5.89
N GLY A 186 -17.20 -1.51 6.83
CA GLY A 186 -16.88 -1.75 8.25
C GLY A 186 -16.31 -3.14 8.54
N SER A 187 -16.88 -4.18 7.92
CA SER A 187 -16.42 -5.57 8.11
C SER A 187 -15.14 -5.83 7.31
N PHE A 188 -14.06 -6.20 7.99
CA PHE A 188 -12.79 -6.53 7.34
C PHE A 188 -12.84 -7.90 6.64
N GLU A 189 -13.50 -8.88 7.24
CA GLU A 189 -13.76 -10.17 6.61
C GLU A 189 -14.51 -10.01 5.29
N LYS A 190 -15.56 -9.18 5.27
CA LYS A 190 -16.33 -8.88 4.05
C LYS A 190 -15.45 -8.24 2.97
N GLN A 191 -14.55 -7.32 3.35
CA GLN A 191 -13.60 -6.74 2.41
C GLN A 191 -12.67 -7.79 1.79
N GLN A 192 -12.21 -8.78 2.55
CA GLN A 192 -11.34 -9.84 2.01
C GLN A 192 -12.08 -10.70 1.00
N PHE A 193 -13.33 -11.11 1.27
CA PHE A 193 -14.13 -11.86 0.29
C PHE A 193 -14.43 -11.05 -0.98
N LEU A 194 -14.87 -9.80 -0.84
CA LEU A 194 -15.18 -8.93 -1.99
C LEU A 194 -13.96 -8.69 -2.87
N ASN A 195 -12.82 -8.37 -2.25
CA ASN A 195 -11.58 -8.16 -3.00
C ASN A 195 -11.05 -9.45 -3.62
N ARG A 196 -11.12 -10.59 -2.93
CA ARG A 196 -10.75 -11.89 -3.51
C ARG A 196 -11.52 -12.13 -4.79
N ASP A 197 -12.85 -12.06 -4.73
CA ASP A 197 -13.71 -12.38 -5.88
C ASP A 197 -13.48 -11.41 -7.05
N ALA A 198 -13.35 -10.12 -6.76
CA ALA A 198 -13.09 -9.11 -7.77
C ALA A 198 -11.70 -9.23 -8.41
N LEU A 199 -10.67 -9.53 -7.62
CA LEU A 199 -9.33 -9.78 -8.13
C LEU A 199 -9.27 -11.10 -8.94
N ILE A 200 -10.01 -12.15 -8.54
CA ILE A 200 -10.14 -13.37 -9.35
C ILE A 200 -10.69 -13.00 -10.73
N ALA A 201 -11.79 -12.24 -10.78
CA ALA A 201 -12.39 -11.82 -12.05
C ALA A 201 -11.42 -10.96 -12.90
N LEU A 202 -10.60 -10.11 -12.26
CA LEU A 202 -9.55 -9.36 -12.95
C LEU A 202 -8.49 -10.28 -13.57
N PHE A 203 -7.90 -11.17 -12.77
CA PHE A 203 -6.84 -12.07 -13.24
C PHE A 203 -7.35 -13.09 -14.27
N GLU A 204 -8.61 -13.54 -14.18
CA GLU A 204 -9.24 -14.37 -15.20
C GLU A 204 -9.44 -13.60 -16.52
N LYS A 205 -9.68 -12.28 -16.45
CA LYS A 205 -9.84 -11.42 -17.64
C LYS A 205 -8.50 -11.07 -18.31
N ILE A 206 -7.46 -10.73 -17.53
CA ILE A 206 -6.18 -10.24 -18.07
C ILE A 206 -5.13 -11.36 -18.25
N GLY A 207 -5.39 -12.53 -17.68
CA GLY A 207 -4.45 -13.65 -17.63
C GLY A 207 -3.46 -13.55 -16.47
N PRO A 208 -2.44 -14.44 -16.44
CA PRO A 208 -1.49 -14.48 -15.33
C PRO A 208 -0.67 -13.21 -15.17
N GLY A 209 -0.39 -12.81 -13.92
CA GLY A 209 0.29 -11.56 -13.62
C GLY A 209 0.93 -11.48 -12.24
N ILE A 210 1.52 -10.33 -11.95
CA ILE A 210 2.14 -9.97 -10.68
C ILE A 210 1.13 -9.20 -9.85
N LEU A 211 0.98 -9.54 -8.57
CA LEU A 211 0.11 -8.84 -7.64
C LEU A 211 0.92 -7.97 -6.69
N LEU A 212 0.79 -6.66 -6.79
CA LEU A 212 1.32 -5.70 -5.82
C LEU A 212 0.21 -5.28 -4.86
N ALA A 213 0.37 -5.60 -3.58
CA ALA A 213 -0.60 -5.31 -2.55
C ALA A 213 0.05 -4.52 -1.42
N HIS A 214 -0.54 -3.37 -1.08
CA HIS A 214 -0.07 -2.49 -0.01
C HIS A 214 -0.95 -2.56 1.23
N SER A 215 -0.34 -2.64 2.42
CA SER A 215 -1.06 -2.46 3.70
C SER A 215 -2.20 -3.47 3.86
N GLN A 216 -3.41 -2.97 4.14
CA GLN A 216 -4.67 -3.73 4.19
C GLN A 216 -4.79 -4.75 3.04
N ALA A 217 -4.35 -4.40 1.82
CA ALA A 217 -4.46 -5.28 0.67
C ALA A 217 -3.56 -6.51 0.73
N GLY A 218 -2.54 -6.53 1.61
CA GLY A 218 -1.79 -7.74 1.89
C GLY A 218 -2.70 -8.91 2.27
N ALA A 219 -3.71 -8.67 3.11
CA ALA A 219 -4.69 -9.69 3.49
C ALA A 219 -5.67 -10.09 2.35
N PHE A 220 -5.69 -9.34 1.24
CA PHE A 220 -6.47 -9.69 0.03
C PHE A 220 -5.63 -10.51 -0.96
N ALA A 221 -4.31 -10.33 -0.92
CA ALA A 221 -3.38 -11.04 -1.78
C ALA A 221 -3.38 -12.55 -1.53
N TRP A 222 -3.35 -12.94 -0.25
CA TRP A 222 -3.30 -14.34 0.16
C TRP A 222 -4.50 -15.17 -0.35
N PRO A 223 -5.77 -14.77 -0.13
CA PRO A 223 -6.89 -15.58 -0.59
C PRO A 223 -7.03 -15.63 -2.12
N LEU A 224 -6.60 -14.58 -2.84
CA LEU A 224 -6.52 -14.62 -4.30
C LEU A 224 -5.50 -15.66 -4.76
N ALA A 225 -4.26 -15.55 -4.29
CA ALA A 225 -3.18 -16.43 -4.71
C ALA A 225 -3.41 -17.88 -4.28
N ASP A 226 -4.03 -18.09 -3.12
CA ASP A 226 -4.41 -19.41 -2.62
C ASP A 226 -5.52 -20.05 -3.48
N SER A 227 -6.45 -19.25 -4.01
CA SER A 227 -7.56 -19.72 -4.86
C SER A 227 -7.23 -19.82 -6.35
N ARG A 228 -6.22 -19.07 -6.82
CA ARG A 228 -5.77 -19.00 -8.22
C ARG A 228 -4.24 -19.01 -8.30
N PRO A 229 -3.57 -20.06 -7.80
CA PRO A 229 -2.11 -20.12 -7.79
C PRO A 229 -1.49 -20.14 -9.18
N ASP A 230 -2.26 -20.52 -10.21
CA ASP A 230 -1.78 -20.56 -11.59
C ASP A 230 -1.88 -19.20 -12.30
N LEU A 231 -2.67 -18.25 -11.78
CA LEU A 231 -2.81 -16.90 -12.32
C LEU A 231 -1.88 -15.91 -11.61
N VAL A 232 -1.63 -16.06 -10.31
CA VAL A 232 -0.70 -15.19 -9.58
C VAL A 232 0.72 -15.72 -9.73
N LYS A 233 1.57 -14.98 -10.44
CA LYS A 233 2.97 -15.38 -10.76
C LYS A 233 4.00 -14.81 -9.80
N ALA A 234 3.67 -13.74 -9.08
CA ALA A 234 4.45 -13.23 -7.96
C ALA A 234 3.55 -12.37 -7.07
N ILE A 235 3.89 -12.29 -5.78
CA ILE A 235 3.26 -11.36 -4.83
C ILE A 235 4.31 -10.37 -4.35
N LEU A 236 4.03 -9.08 -4.51
CA LEU A 236 4.75 -7.97 -3.92
C LEU A 236 3.92 -7.45 -2.74
N ALA A 237 4.17 -8.01 -1.55
CA ALA A 237 3.52 -7.63 -0.30
C ALA A 237 4.28 -6.44 0.31
N ILE A 238 3.80 -5.24 -0.01
CA ILE A 238 4.40 -3.98 0.45
C ILE A 238 3.78 -3.63 1.79
N GLU A 239 4.51 -3.89 2.87
CA GLU A 239 4.04 -3.74 4.25
C GLU A 239 2.65 -4.36 4.44
N PRO A 240 2.51 -5.69 4.28
CA PRO A 240 1.20 -6.35 4.28
C PRO A 240 0.53 -6.27 5.65
N ASN A 241 -0.80 -6.27 5.65
CA ASN A 241 -1.58 -6.31 6.87
C ASN A 241 -1.14 -7.44 7.81
N GLY A 242 -0.96 -7.08 9.07
CA GLY A 242 -0.47 -7.93 10.13
C GLY A 242 -0.39 -7.15 11.45
N PRO A 243 0.30 -7.71 12.47
CA PRO A 243 0.91 -9.03 12.47
C PRO A 243 -0.12 -10.17 12.47
N PRO A 244 0.32 -11.44 12.33
CA PRO A 244 -0.58 -12.58 12.37
C PRO A 244 -1.41 -12.64 13.66
N VAL A 245 -2.65 -13.15 13.52
CA VAL A 245 -3.62 -13.39 14.61
C VAL A 245 -4.16 -12.12 15.25
N HIS A 246 -3.34 -11.40 16.02
CA HIS A 246 -3.73 -10.24 16.82
C HIS A 246 -3.25 -8.93 16.18
N SER A 247 -4.09 -7.90 16.20
CA SER A 247 -3.64 -6.55 15.83
C SER A 247 -2.68 -5.97 16.88
N VAL A 248 -2.01 -4.87 16.53
CA VAL A 248 -1.13 -4.14 17.45
C VAL A 248 -1.63 -2.73 17.63
N ASP A 249 -1.72 -2.32 18.90
CA ASP A 249 -2.00 -0.95 19.30
C ASP A 249 -0.68 -0.24 19.62
N PHE A 250 -0.49 0.92 19.00
CA PHE A 250 0.71 1.75 19.14
C PHE A 250 0.48 2.81 20.21
N VAL A 251 1.00 2.58 21.41
CA VAL A 251 0.72 3.39 22.61
C VAL A 251 1.83 4.39 22.94
N GLY A 252 2.93 4.41 22.18
CA GLY A 252 4.07 5.29 22.42
C GLY A 252 4.94 4.88 23.61
N ALA A 253 6.03 5.62 23.83
CA ALA A 253 7.00 5.32 24.87
C ALA A 253 6.38 5.38 26.29
N PRO A 254 6.89 4.58 27.25
CA PRO A 254 8.00 3.63 27.12
C PRO A 254 7.56 2.23 26.64
N LYS A 255 6.26 1.93 26.58
CA LYS A 255 5.74 0.58 26.30
C LYS A 255 5.70 0.25 24.81
N TRP A 256 5.48 1.26 23.97
CA TRP A 256 5.35 1.24 22.52
C TRP A 256 4.17 0.42 21.96
N PHE A 257 3.96 -0.80 22.44
CA PHE A 257 3.04 -1.76 21.84
C PHE A 257 2.10 -2.39 22.88
N GLU A 258 0.84 -2.51 22.51
CA GLU A 258 -0.15 -3.35 23.17
C GLU A 258 -0.75 -4.34 22.17
N GLU A 259 -1.08 -5.52 22.67
CA GLU A 259 -1.76 -6.53 21.86
C GLU A 259 -3.24 -6.16 21.75
N GLY A 260 -3.70 -6.01 20.51
CA GLY A 260 -5.09 -5.74 20.21
C GLY A 260 -5.91 -7.03 20.01
N PRO A 261 -7.18 -6.88 19.58
CA PRO A 261 -8.05 -8.03 19.34
C PRO A 261 -7.55 -8.93 18.20
N VAL A 262 -8.10 -10.14 18.15
CA VAL A 262 -7.93 -11.02 16.98
C VAL A 262 -8.50 -10.31 15.75
N SER A 263 -7.64 -10.12 14.74
CA SER A 263 -7.99 -9.47 13.47
C SER A 263 -7.79 -10.39 12.26
N LEU A 264 -6.93 -11.41 12.40
CA LEU A 264 -6.60 -12.38 11.35
C LEU A 264 -6.76 -13.80 11.90
N ALA A 265 -8.02 -14.25 12.02
CA ALA A 265 -8.37 -15.53 12.64
C ALA A 265 -7.75 -16.75 11.94
N TYR A 266 -7.39 -16.63 10.65
CA TYR A 266 -6.70 -17.67 9.88
C TYR A 266 -5.19 -17.39 9.78
N GLY A 267 -4.60 -16.76 10.80
CA GLY A 267 -3.18 -16.43 10.87
C GLY A 267 -2.86 -15.14 10.13
N ILE A 268 -2.88 -15.17 8.80
CA ILE A 268 -2.55 -14.01 7.93
C ILE A 268 -3.77 -13.42 7.21
N THR A 269 -4.94 -14.01 7.39
CA THR A 269 -6.22 -13.58 6.81
C THR A 269 -7.33 -13.62 7.84
N ALA A 270 -8.41 -12.87 7.59
CA ALA A 270 -9.67 -13.01 8.32
C ALA A 270 -10.57 -14.08 7.70
N VAL A 271 -10.28 -14.49 6.46
CA VAL A 271 -11.04 -15.51 5.71
C VAL A 271 -10.24 -16.81 5.56
N PRO A 272 -10.91 -17.97 5.33
CA PRO A 272 -10.23 -19.25 5.18
C PRO A 272 -9.20 -19.28 4.04
N LEU A 273 -8.14 -20.07 4.25
CA LEU A 273 -7.14 -20.46 3.26
C LEU A 273 -7.04 -21.99 3.18
N ASN A 274 -6.47 -22.53 2.09
CA ASN A 274 -6.27 -23.96 1.88
C ASN A 274 -5.10 -24.53 2.71
N TYR A 275 -5.30 -24.64 4.02
CA TYR A 275 -4.34 -25.29 4.92
C TYR A 275 -4.23 -26.79 4.66
N VAL A 276 -3.04 -27.35 4.91
CA VAL A 276 -2.78 -28.80 4.94
C VAL A 276 -2.11 -29.17 6.28
N PRO A 277 -2.74 -30.02 7.12
CA PRO A 277 -4.08 -30.61 6.95
C PRO A 277 -5.19 -29.55 6.86
N ALA A 278 -6.31 -29.88 6.22
CA ALA A 278 -7.45 -28.95 6.06
C ALA A 278 -8.04 -28.52 7.41
N VAL A 279 -8.56 -27.30 7.46
CA VAL A 279 -9.30 -26.75 8.61
C VAL A 279 -10.75 -26.48 8.24
N LYS A 280 -11.68 -26.82 9.13
CA LYS A 280 -13.11 -26.51 8.94
C LYS A 280 -13.46 -25.09 9.41
N SER A 281 -12.69 -24.57 10.36
CA SER A 281 -12.84 -23.23 10.90
C SER A 281 -11.53 -22.74 11.50
N ALA A 282 -11.42 -21.43 11.75
CA ALA A 282 -10.27 -20.82 12.41
C ALA A 282 -9.97 -21.43 13.80
N ALA A 283 -10.96 -21.98 14.50
CA ALA A 283 -10.77 -22.58 15.82
C ALA A 283 -9.89 -23.84 15.81
N GLU A 284 -9.71 -24.48 14.64
CA GLU A 284 -8.82 -25.63 14.48
C GLU A 284 -7.35 -25.22 14.26
N LEU A 285 -7.07 -23.92 14.15
CA LEU A 285 -5.73 -23.34 14.14
C LEU A 285 -5.35 -22.96 15.57
N ALA A 286 -4.39 -23.69 16.14
CA ALA A 286 -3.82 -23.35 17.43
C ALA A 286 -2.64 -22.38 17.23
N PHE A 287 -2.66 -21.27 17.95
CA PHE A 287 -1.57 -20.29 17.94
C PHE A 287 -0.85 -20.23 19.29
N VAL A 288 0.44 -19.93 19.26
CA VAL A 288 1.28 -19.73 20.44
C VAL A 288 1.88 -18.34 20.36
N ARG A 289 1.75 -17.59 21.45
CA ARG A 289 2.42 -16.30 21.64
C ARG A 289 3.82 -16.55 22.16
N ASP A 290 4.81 -15.88 21.59
CA ASP A 290 6.17 -15.99 22.08
C ASP A 290 6.31 -15.41 23.50
N ALA A 291 7.28 -15.93 24.26
CA ALA A 291 7.51 -15.47 25.63
C ALA A 291 8.06 -14.02 25.67
N LYS A 292 8.79 -13.60 24.63
CA LYS A 292 9.39 -12.27 24.49
C LYS A 292 9.51 -11.88 23.01
N ALA A 293 9.63 -10.59 22.75
CA ALA A 293 9.93 -10.07 21.42
C ALA A 293 11.39 -10.39 21.01
N ASP A 294 11.65 -10.40 19.71
CA ASP A 294 12.99 -10.62 19.15
C ASP A 294 14.00 -9.53 19.55
N ALA A 295 13.50 -8.29 19.71
CA ALA A 295 14.27 -7.14 20.18
C ALA A 295 13.33 -6.11 20.83
N ALA A 296 13.90 -5.14 21.54
CA ALA A 296 13.15 -4.12 22.28
C ALA A 296 12.28 -3.21 21.38
N ASP A 297 12.62 -3.11 20.11
CA ASP A 297 11.91 -2.32 19.10
C ASP A 297 10.92 -3.14 18.26
N LYS A 298 10.65 -4.40 18.67
CA LYS A 298 9.76 -5.34 17.99
C LYS A 298 8.58 -5.75 18.86
N VAL A 299 7.50 -6.15 18.19
CA VAL A 299 6.34 -6.75 18.86
C VAL A 299 6.63 -8.21 19.22
N VAL A 300 5.84 -8.76 20.14
CA VAL A 300 5.82 -10.21 20.40
C VAL A 300 5.00 -10.89 19.30
N CYS A 301 5.55 -11.93 18.67
CA CYS A 301 4.86 -12.61 17.58
C CYS A 301 3.89 -13.69 18.08
N TRP A 302 2.87 -13.95 17.25
CA TRP A 302 2.03 -15.14 17.32
C TRP A 302 2.40 -16.09 16.18
N SER A 303 2.58 -17.36 16.52
CA SER A 303 3.01 -18.43 15.61
C SER A 303 2.02 -19.60 15.61
N GLN A 304 2.07 -20.45 14.58
CA GLN A 304 1.34 -21.73 14.62
C GLN A 304 1.91 -22.63 15.72
N LYS A 305 1.04 -23.29 16.50
CA LYS A 305 1.45 -24.38 17.40
C LYS A 305 1.96 -25.56 16.55
N ALA A 306 3.12 -26.10 16.89
CA ALA A 306 3.68 -27.24 16.18
C ALA A 306 2.80 -28.52 16.34
N PRO A 307 2.68 -29.36 15.29
CA PRO A 307 3.22 -29.16 13.94
C PRO A 307 2.43 -28.08 13.16
N ALA A 308 3.14 -27.18 12.50
CA ALA A 308 2.53 -26.09 11.73
C ALA A 308 1.84 -26.62 10.47
N ARG A 309 0.64 -26.10 10.19
CA ARG A 309 -0.09 -26.41 8.95
C ARG A 309 0.53 -25.65 7.78
N GLN A 310 0.50 -26.29 6.62
CA GLN A 310 1.12 -25.79 5.39
C GLN A 310 0.10 -25.07 4.51
N LEU A 311 0.56 -24.10 3.71
CA LEU A 311 -0.23 -23.37 2.71
C LEU A 311 0.30 -23.67 1.30
N PRO A 312 0.09 -24.88 0.76
CA PRO A 312 0.77 -25.36 -0.44
C PRO A 312 0.51 -24.52 -1.70
N ASN A 313 -0.65 -23.87 -1.81
CA ASN A 313 -0.91 -23.02 -2.98
C ASN A 313 -0.07 -21.74 -2.97
N LEU A 314 0.18 -21.16 -1.79
CA LEU A 314 1.07 -20.00 -1.65
C LEU A 314 2.57 -20.35 -1.86
N GLN A 315 2.92 -21.63 -1.85
CA GLN A 315 4.29 -22.09 -2.11
C GLN A 315 4.62 -22.13 -3.62
N LYS A 316 3.62 -21.95 -4.50
CA LYS A 316 3.77 -22.08 -5.96
C LYS A 316 4.30 -20.82 -6.66
N MET A 317 4.41 -19.70 -5.94
CA MET A 317 4.88 -18.43 -6.47
C MET A 317 5.89 -17.78 -5.54
N PRO A 318 6.82 -16.98 -6.08
CA PRO A 318 7.66 -16.13 -5.27
C PRO A 318 6.84 -15.04 -4.56
N VAL A 319 7.20 -14.79 -3.30
CA VAL A 319 6.60 -13.75 -2.46
C VAL A 319 7.71 -12.81 -2.00
N LEU A 320 7.50 -11.51 -2.15
CA LEU A 320 8.33 -10.46 -1.54
C LEU A 320 7.53 -9.82 -0.40
N VAL A 321 8.11 -9.76 0.80
CA VAL A 321 7.70 -8.85 1.87
C VAL A 321 8.69 -7.69 1.91
N LEU A 322 8.20 -6.47 1.67
CA LEU A 322 9.02 -5.26 1.67
C LEU A 322 8.57 -4.33 2.79
N THR A 323 9.52 -3.88 3.61
CA THR A 323 9.28 -3.00 4.76
C THR A 323 10.20 -1.79 4.73
N SER A 324 9.65 -0.60 4.99
CA SER A 324 10.40 0.65 5.12
C SER A 324 10.96 0.86 6.51
N GLU A 325 11.99 1.71 6.62
CA GLU A 325 12.75 1.92 7.86
C GLU A 325 11.90 2.53 8.99
N ALA A 326 11.14 3.58 8.69
CA ALA A 326 10.45 4.36 9.70
C ALA A 326 8.98 3.96 9.88
N SER A 327 8.43 3.08 9.04
CA SER A 327 7.02 2.67 9.11
C SER A 327 6.65 1.98 10.42
N TYR A 328 5.37 2.11 10.80
CA TYR A 328 4.76 1.37 11.89
C TYR A 328 4.69 -0.15 11.64
N HIS A 329 5.02 -0.61 10.43
CA HIS A 329 5.20 -2.03 10.10
C HIS A 329 6.58 -2.58 10.50
N ALA A 330 7.61 -1.71 10.62
CA ALA A 330 8.96 -2.12 10.98
C ALA A 330 9.06 -2.93 12.29
N PRO A 331 8.21 -2.68 13.32
CA PRO A 331 8.14 -3.50 14.51
C PRO A 331 7.59 -4.92 14.32
N TYR A 332 6.80 -5.22 13.28
CA TYR A 332 6.00 -6.45 13.24
C TYR A 332 6.01 -7.26 11.94
N ASP A 333 6.45 -6.72 10.80
CA ASP A 333 6.42 -7.49 9.53
C ASP A 333 7.24 -8.80 9.59
N HIS A 334 8.25 -8.85 10.46
CA HIS A 334 9.01 -10.08 10.75
C HIS A 334 8.14 -11.22 11.31
N CYS A 335 7.05 -10.92 12.04
CA CYS A 335 6.09 -11.92 12.50
C CYS A 335 5.31 -12.52 11.32
N THR A 336 4.93 -11.69 10.33
CA THR A 336 4.27 -12.16 9.10
C THR A 336 5.19 -13.07 8.30
N VAL A 337 6.47 -12.70 8.16
CA VAL A 337 7.49 -13.55 7.51
C VAL A 337 7.60 -14.90 8.21
N ARG A 338 7.75 -14.91 9.54
CA ARG A 338 7.86 -16.15 10.33
C ARG A 338 6.63 -17.05 10.15
N TYR A 339 5.44 -16.48 10.10
CA TYR A 339 4.22 -17.24 9.88
C TYR A 339 4.19 -17.89 8.48
N LEU A 340 4.57 -17.14 7.46
CA LEU A 340 4.68 -17.64 6.08
C LEU A 340 5.68 -18.80 6.00
N GLU A 341 6.84 -18.67 6.65
CA GLU A 341 7.86 -19.73 6.73
C GLU A 341 7.34 -20.99 7.44
N GLN A 342 6.60 -20.85 8.55
CA GLN A 342 5.95 -21.97 9.23
C GLN A 342 4.93 -22.69 8.34
N ALA A 343 4.26 -21.94 7.46
CA ALA A 343 3.32 -22.48 6.47
C ALA A 343 4.01 -23.01 5.19
N GLY A 344 5.35 -23.08 5.18
CA GLY A 344 6.17 -23.63 4.09
C GLY A 344 6.40 -22.66 2.93
N VAL A 345 5.92 -21.43 3.02
CA VAL A 345 6.20 -20.37 2.04
C VAL A 345 7.63 -19.85 2.26
N LYS A 346 8.34 -19.50 1.18
CA LYS A 346 9.72 -18.99 1.23
C LYS A 346 9.77 -17.53 0.77
N PRO A 347 9.31 -16.58 1.59
CA PRO A 347 9.29 -15.18 1.19
C PRO A 347 10.72 -14.62 1.08
N SER A 348 10.97 -13.83 0.04
CA SER A 348 12.04 -12.84 0.05
C SER A 348 11.68 -11.72 1.01
N VAL A 349 12.64 -11.23 1.78
CA VAL A 349 12.44 -10.12 2.70
C VAL A 349 13.37 -8.99 2.30
N ILE A 350 12.80 -7.81 2.05
CA ILE A 350 13.56 -6.59 1.81
C ILE A 350 13.19 -5.58 2.89
N ARG A 351 14.18 -5.23 3.72
CA ARG A 351 14.13 -4.03 4.54
C ARG A 351 14.84 -2.93 3.76
N LEU A 352 14.13 -1.85 3.43
CA LEU A 352 14.69 -0.80 2.58
C LEU A 352 16.01 -0.22 3.13
N ALA A 353 16.12 -0.09 4.45
CA ALA A 353 17.32 0.40 5.11
C ALA A 353 18.58 -0.44 4.81
N ASP A 354 18.42 -1.77 4.68
CA ASP A 354 19.51 -2.70 4.35
C ASP A 354 19.97 -2.55 2.89
N MET A 355 19.14 -1.94 2.05
CA MET A 355 19.44 -1.56 0.67
C MET A 355 19.91 -0.09 0.54
N GLY A 356 20.17 0.58 1.66
CA GLY A 356 20.55 2.00 1.68
C GLY A 356 19.41 2.98 1.38
N VAL A 357 18.17 2.50 1.30
CA VAL A 357 16.97 3.32 1.10
C VAL A 357 16.35 3.63 2.46
N ARG A 358 16.50 4.88 2.93
CA ARG A 358 16.26 5.25 4.33
C ARG A 358 15.21 6.34 4.51
N GLY A 359 14.63 6.35 5.71
CA GLY A 359 13.72 7.38 6.20
C GLY A 359 12.30 7.35 5.63
N ASN A 360 11.92 6.26 4.95
CA ASN A 360 10.59 6.07 4.40
C ASN A 360 9.56 5.65 5.46
N SER A 361 8.34 6.15 5.31
CA SER A 361 7.17 5.72 6.06
C SER A 361 6.38 4.62 5.33
N HIS A 362 5.21 4.29 5.87
CA HIS A 362 4.28 3.34 5.29
C HIS A 362 3.78 3.72 3.89
N VAL A 363 3.73 5.02 3.58
CA VAL A 363 3.23 5.53 2.29
C VAL A 363 4.36 5.79 1.30
N MET A 364 5.34 4.88 1.29
CA MET A 364 6.58 4.98 0.53
C MET A 364 6.41 5.19 -0.99
N MET A 365 5.26 4.83 -1.56
CA MET A 365 4.96 5.02 -2.99
C MET A 365 4.69 6.49 -3.36
N ILE A 366 4.39 7.33 -2.37
CA ILE A 366 4.11 8.76 -2.56
C ILE A 366 5.17 9.68 -1.93
N GLU A 367 6.25 9.12 -1.40
CA GLU A 367 7.34 9.86 -0.76
C GLU A 367 8.40 10.34 -1.78
N LYS A 368 9.34 11.20 -1.34
CA LYS A 368 10.33 11.87 -2.20
C LYS A 368 11.19 10.91 -3.03
N ASN A 369 11.56 9.77 -2.46
CA ASN A 369 12.38 8.74 -3.10
C ASN A 369 11.55 7.54 -3.59
N ASN A 370 10.26 7.72 -3.89
CA ASN A 370 9.39 6.63 -4.36
C ASN A 370 9.94 5.88 -5.59
N ALA A 371 10.59 6.57 -6.53
CA ALA A 371 11.20 5.95 -7.72
C ALA A 371 12.40 5.07 -7.36
N GLN A 372 13.17 5.40 -6.32
CA GLN A 372 14.26 4.57 -5.82
C GLN A 372 13.71 3.24 -5.30
N ILE A 373 12.60 3.28 -4.56
CA ILE A 373 11.94 2.09 -4.02
C ILE A 373 11.33 1.24 -5.13
N ALA A 374 10.67 1.88 -6.11
CA ALA A 374 10.17 1.17 -7.29
C ALA A 374 11.30 0.44 -8.03
N GLY A 375 12.51 1.04 -8.08
CA GLY A 375 13.71 0.39 -8.60
C GLY A 375 14.16 -0.83 -7.80
N VAL A 376 14.07 -0.80 -6.47
CA VAL A 376 14.33 -1.98 -5.63
C VAL A 376 13.36 -3.11 -5.95
N ILE A 377 12.08 -2.79 -6.13
CA ILE A 377 11.05 -3.76 -6.51
C ILE A 377 11.32 -4.32 -7.92
N ALA A 378 11.66 -3.48 -8.89
CA ALA A 378 12.00 -3.89 -10.26
C ALA A 378 13.22 -4.83 -10.26
N GLN A 379 14.27 -4.51 -9.52
CA GLN A 379 15.45 -5.38 -9.39
C GLN A 379 15.11 -6.75 -8.79
N TRP A 380 14.17 -6.81 -7.84
CA TRP A 380 13.71 -8.09 -7.32
C TRP A 380 12.93 -8.87 -8.38
N LEU A 381 12.05 -8.21 -9.13
CA LEU A 381 11.30 -8.85 -10.23
C LEU A 381 12.22 -9.40 -11.32
N ASP A 382 13.21 -8.64 -11.76
CA ASP A 382 14.17 -9.05 -12.80
C ASP A 382 15.02 -10.26 -12.39
N LYS A 383 15.35 -10.38 -11.10
CA LYS A 383 16.09 -11.53 -10.56
C LYS A 383 15.21 -12.76 -10.38
N THR A 384 13.92 -12.56 -10.12
CA THR A 384 13.02 -13.61 -9.66
C THR A 384 12.19 -14.22 -10.78
N LEU A 385 11.77 -13.40 -11.74
CA LEU A 385 10.94 -13.83 -12.86
C LEU A 385 11.81 -13.96 -14.11
N PRO A 386 11.58 -14.98 -14.95
CA PRO A 386 12.34 -15.13 -16.18
C PRO A 386 12.12 -13.90 -17.07
N ALA A 387 13.22 -13.37 -17.63
CA ALA A 387 13.14 -12.34 -18.66
C ALA A 387 12.27 -12.88 -19.81
N GLY A 388 11.22 -12.14 -20.16
CA GLY A 388 10.45 -12.46 -21.35
C GLY A 388 11.36 -12.35 -22.57
N LYS A 389 11.59 -13.46 -23.26
CA LYS A 389 12.19 -13.44 -24.60
C LYS A 389 11.14 -13.04 -25.63
#